data_AF-A0A2G3PTD2-F1
#
_entry.id   AF-A0A2G3PTD2-F1
#
_cell.length_a   1.000
_cell.length_b   1.000
_cell.length_c   1.000
_cell.angle_alpha   90.00
_cell.angle_beta   90.00
_cell.angle_gamma   90.00
#
_symmetry.space_group_name_H-M   'P 1'
#
loop_
_entity.id
_entity.type
_entity.pdbx_description
1 polymer ?
#
loop_
_entity_poly.entity_id
_entity_poly.type
_entity_poly.pdbx_seq_one_letter_code
_entity_poly.pdbx_strand_id
1 'polypeptide(L)'
;MFGRRDALILTLVCRLGIPVGEVGDLRCGDITADPVDGTVHIGGHHLLTAAPELDERYGPYAVWLRWARLRDLTLRRPSPLSWAPVLHQAPVRPPHITVVTYEPADPDAVLLPAFDRWGNPTAPIGDTTTGLSPRAVSAILATHLRATGRPVTDRALWAQALTDRHTPPTEPASVPTPVVDLPDTYDDGVFARRRANTDLGDLDDIFTALDQQTAALLQRTEHLLAQIE
;
A
#
# COMPACT_ATOMS: atom_id res chain seq x y z
N MET A 1 -4.44 3.72 3.81
CA MET A 1 -3.00 3.42 3.61
C MET A 1 -2.59 3.60 2.14
N PHE A 2 -3.12 2.81 1.20
CA PHE A 2 -2.74 2.86 -0.23
C PHE A 2 -2.77 4.25 -0.87
N GLY A 3 -3.79 5.07 -0.62
CA GLY A 3 -3.83 6.43 -1.16
C GLY A 3 -2.68 7.35 -0.69
N ARG A 4 -2.11 7.10 0.51
CA ARG A 4 -0.92 7.84 1.00
C ARG A 4 0.35 7.37 0.28
N ARG A 5 0.49 6.06 0.07
CA ARG A 5 1.57 5.45 -0.71
C ARG A 5 1.59 5.98 -2.13
N ASP A 6 0.44 5.90 -2.80
CA ASP A 6 0.31 6.25 -4.20
C ASP A 6 0.52 7.76 -4.42
N ALA A 7 0.07 8.61 -3.48
CA ALA A 7 0.39 10.03 -3.50
C ALA A 7 1.90 10.29 -3.42
N LEU A 8 2.64 9.56 -2.57
CA LEU A 8 4.09 9.67 -2.52
C LEU A 8 4.74 9.21 -3.82
N ILE A 9 4.31 8.08 -4.39
CA ILE A 9 4.81 7.58 -5.67
C ILE A 9 4.61 8.62 -6.78
N LEU A 10 3.43 9.24 -6.86
CA LEU A 10 3.14 10.30 -7.82
C LEU A 10 4.04 11.53 -7.61
N THR A 11 4.25 11.94 -6.35
CA THR A 11 5.17 13.05 -6.05
C THR A 11 6.60 12.71 -6.47
N LEU A 12 7.12 11.54 -6.10
CA LEU A 12 8.49 11.13 -6.41
C LEU A 12 8.73 11.06 -7.93
N VAL A 13 7.83 10.42 -8.68
CA VAL A 13 8.03 10.20 -10.12
C VAL A 13 7.63 11.42 -10.94
N CYS A 14 6.44 11.97 -10.72
CA CYS A 14 5.88 13.00 -11.60
C CYS A 14 6.33 14.42 -11.25
N ARG A 15 6.60 14.69 -9.96
CA ARG A 15 7.00 16.03 -9.50
C ARG A 15 8.51 16.15 -9.33
N LEU A 16 9.15 15.13 -8.77
CA LEU A 16 10.58 15.15 -8.46
C LEU A 16 11.43 14.44 -9.52
N GLY A 17 10.82 13.68 -10.44
CA GLY A 17 11.51 13.06 -11.56
C GLY A 17 12.31 11.80 -11.22
N ILE A 18 12.00 11.14 -10.10
CA ILE A 18 12.66 9.87 -9.75
C ILE A 18 12.30 8.80 -10.79
N PRO A 19 13.28 8.09 -11.37
CA PRO A 19 13.03 7.01 -12.31
C PRO A 19 12.16 5.90 -11.69
N VAL A 20 11.17 5.43 -12.44
CA VAL A 20 10.25 4.36 -12.00
C VAL A 20 10.99 3.10 -11.55
N GLY A 21 12.14 2.81 -12.17
CA GLY A 21 12.99 1.67 -11.82
C GLY A 21 13.60 1.74 -10.43
N GLU A 22 13.76 2.95 -9.88
CA GLU A 22 14.54 3.21 -8.66
C GLU A 22 13.64 3.51 -7.45
N VAL A 23 12.35 3.78 -7.67
CA VAL A 23 11.37 4.08 -6.61
C VAL A 23 11.29 2.95 -5.57
N GLY A 24 11.40 1.69 -6.00
CA GLY A 24 11.38 0.53 -5.11
C GLY A 24 12.60 0.38 -4.23
N ASP A 25 13.71 1.03 -4.60
CA ASP A 25 15.00 0.91 -3.92
C ASP A 25 15.20 1.98 -2.84
N LEU A 26 14.36 3.02 -2.83
CA LEU A 26 14.41 4.06 -1.81
C LEU A 26 14.23 3.49 -0.40
N ARG A 27 15.10 3.92 0.52
CA ARG A 27 15.06 3.61 1.95
C ARG A 27 14.39 4.72 2.75
N CYS A 28 13.94 4.38 3.95
CA CYS A 28 13.34 5.34 4.88
C CYS A 28 14.31 6.49 5.22
N GLY A 29 15.61 6.19 5.31
CA GLY A 29 16.67 7.17 5.54
C GLY A 29 17.08 7.99 4.31
N ASP A 30 16.70 7.57 3.10
CA ASP A 30 17.07 8.31 1.87
C ASP A 30 16.32 9.62 1.73
N ILE A 31 15.17 9.78 2.40
CA ILE A 31 14.42 11.03 2.36
C ILE A 31 14.44 11.66 3.75
N THR A 32 15.05 12.83 3.83
CA THR A 32 15.08 13.66 5.03
C THR A 32 14.39 14.99 4.78
N ALA A 33 14.05 15.70 5.85
CA ALA A 33 13.56 17.06 5.73
C ALA A 33 14.30 17.97 6.70
N ASP A 34 14.63 19.18 6.26
CA ASP A 34 15.23 20.20 7.10
C ASP A 34 14.24 20.55 8.24
N PRO A 35 14.66 20.47 9.52
CA PRO A 35 13.79 20.76 10.65
C PRO A 35 13.41 22.25 10.79
N VAL A 36 14.08 23.16 10.06
CA VAL A 36 13.85 24.60 10.11
C VAL A 36 12.76 25.03 9.13
N ASP A 37 12.85 24.61 7.86
CA ASP A 37 11.95 25.06 6.81
C ASP A 37 11.13 23.94 6.16
N GLY A 38 11.44 22.67 6.46
CA GLY A 38 10.76 21.51 5.92
C GLY A 38 11.23 21.09 4.53
N THR A 39 12.29 21.69 4.00
CA THR A 39 12.85 21.34 2.69
C THR A 39 13.15 19.86 2.63
N VAL A 40 12.61 19.17 1.62
CA VAL A 40 12.76 17.71 1.50
C VAL A 40 14.01 17.42 0.68
N HIS A 41 14.90 16.61 1.24
CA HIS A 41 16.11 16.14 0.58
C HIS A 41 15.98 14.64 0.28
N ILE A 42 16.32 14.26 -0.93
CA ILE A 42 16.39 12.87 -1.37
C ILE A 42 17.86 12.56 -1.65
N GLY A 43 18.46 11.80 -0.75
CA GLY A 43 19.84 11.35 -0.75
C GLY A 43 20.11 10.24 -1.77
N GLY A 44 21.20 9.49 -1.54
CA GLY A 44 21.69 8.49 -2.49
C GLY A 44 22.22 9.13 -3.77
N HIS A 45 22.01 8.46 -4.91
CA HIS A 45 22.44 8.93 -6.23
C HIS A 45 21.48 9.94 -6.87
N HIS A 46 20.31 10.20 -6.26
CA HIS A 46 19.33 11.16 -6.78
C HIS A 46 19.73 12.61 -6.53
N LEU A 47 20.24 12.91 -5.32
CA LEU A 47 20.68 14.24 -4.88
C LEU A 47 19.65 15.34 -5.24
N LEU A 48 18.38 15.08 -4.94
CA LEU A 48 17.27 15.99 -5.25
C LEU A 48 16.87 16.77 -4.00
N THR A 49 16.50 18.03 -4.22
CA THR A 49 15.91 18.89 -3.19
C THR A 49 14.56 19.40 -3.69
N ALA A 50 13.56 19.32 -2.83
CA ALA A 50 12.21 19.79 -3.12
C ALA A 50 11.79 20.85 -2.11
N ALA A 51 11.21 21.95 -2.61
CA ALA A 51 10.60 22.95 -1.75
C ALA A 51 9.50 22.29 -0.89
N PRO A 52 9.38 22.69 0.38
CA PRO A 52 8.45 22.06 1.33
C PRO A 52 6.99 22.24 0.92
N GLU A 53 6.66 23.45 0.44
CA GLU A 53 5.32 23.92 0.12
C GLU A 53 4.33 23.70 1.28
N LEU A 54 4.65 24.29 2.44
CA LEU A 54 3.92 24.12 3.70
C LEU A 54 2.46 24.60 3.65
N ASP A 55 2.12 25.47 2.70
CA ASP A 55 0.74 25.91 2.45
C ASP A 55 -0.04 24.91 1.57
N GLU A 56 0.66 24.03 0.85
CA GLU A 56 0.06 23.02 -0.01
C GLU A 56 -0.05 21.67 0.72
N ARG A 57 -1.28 21.24 1.01
CA ARG A 57 -1.55 19.92 1.62
C ARG A 57 -1.10 18.71 0.79
N TYR A 58 -0.73 18.94 -0.46
CA TYR A 58 -0.20 17.96 -1.42
C TYR A 58 1.26 18.26 -1.81
N GLY A 59 1.90 19.21 -1.12
CA GLY A 59 3.31 19.52 -1.28
C GLY A 59 4.20 18.33 -0.90
N PRO A 60 5.45 18.31 -1.39
CA PRO A 60 6.40 17.21 -1.17
C PRO A 60 6.54 16.83 0.31
N TYR A 61 6.72 17.83 1.19
CA TYR A 61 6.89 17.61 2.63
C TYR A 61 5.67 16.93 3.25
N ALA A 62 4.47 17.46 2.96
CA ALA A 62 3.22 16.94 3.52
C ALA A 62 2.93 15.50 3.09
N VAL A 63 3.22 15.18 1.82
CA VAL A 63 3.02 13.84 1.27
C VAL A 63 4.02 12.86 1.87
N TRP A 64 5.31 13.21 1.89
CA TRP A 64 6.36 12.38 2.48
C TRP A 64 6.11 12.12 3.96
N LEU A 65 5.92 13.15 4.79
CA LEU A 65 5.76 13.00 6.24
C LEU A 65 4.56 12.10 6.61
N ARG A 66 3.45 12.21 5.87
CA ARG A 66 2.27 11.34 6.07
C ARG A 66 2.56 9.88 5.75
N TRP A 67 3.39 9.63 4.75
CA TRP A 67 3.80 8.28 4.42
C TRP A 67 4.85 7.77 5.40
N ALA A 68 5.87 8.56 5.73
CA ALA A 68 6.94 8.20 6.65
C ALA A 68 6.38 7.76 8.01
N ARG A 69 5.49 8.56 8.63
CA ARG A 69 4.80 8.18 9.87
C ARG A 69 3.99 6.88 9.77
N LEU A 70 3.36 6.64 8.63
CA LEU A 70 2.64 5.40 8.38
C LEU A 70 3.61 4.23 8.24
N ARG A 71 4.74 4.43 7.55
CA ARG A 71 5.77 3.42 7.35
C ARG A 71 6.39 3.02 8.69
N ASP A 72 6.75 3.98 9.53
CA ASP A 72 7.20 3.76 10.91
C ASP A 72 6.18 2.94 11.72
N LEU A 73 4.89 3.27 11.60
CA LEU A 73 3.84 2.51 12.27
C LEU A 73 3.83 1.05 11.77
N THR A 74 3.94 0.81 10.47
CA THR A 74 4.00 -0.57 9.93
C THR A 74 5.28 -1.33 10.29
N LEU A 75 6.39 -0.63 10.52
CA LEU A 75 7.66 -1.23 10.95
C LEU A 75 7.61 -1.67 12.41
N ARG A 76 7.06 -0.81 13.29
CA ARG A 76 6.89 -1.12 14.72
C ARG A 76 5.78 -2.13 14.97
N ARG A 77 4.79 -2.19 14.07
CA ARG A 77 3.58 -3.00 14.20
C ARG A 77 3.31 -3.73 12.88
N PRO A 78 3.79 -4.98 12.71
CA PRO A 78 3.71 -5.65 11.41
C PRO A 78 2.30 -6.12 11.04
N SER A 79 1.43 -6.42 12.02
CA SER A 79 0.06 -6.91 11.76
C SER A 79 -0.91 -5.76 11.45
N PRO A 80 -1.69 -5.81 10.35
CA PRO A 80 -2.71 -4.81 10.05
C PRO A 80 -3.73 -4.56 11.14
N LEU A 81 -4.08 -5.57 11.92
CA LEU A 81 -5.01 -5.42 13.04
C LEU A 81 -4.50 -4.46 14.11
N SER A 82 -3.19 -4.33 14.26
CA SER A 82 -2.56 -3.53 15.31
C SER A 82 -2.38 -2.04 14.94
N TRP A 83 -2.41 -1.70 13.65
CA TRP A 83 -2.35 -0.32 13.17
C TRP A 83 -3.65 0.17 12.53
N ALA A 84 -4.55 -0.70 12.09
CA ALA A 84 -5.84 -0.29 11.53
C ALA A 84 -6.65 0.63 12.47
N PRO A 85 -6.76 0.37 13.80
CA PRO A 85 -7.46 1.28 14.71
C PRO A 85 -6.82 2.68 14.76
N VAL A 86 -5.49 2.75 14.76
CA VAL A 86 -4.74 4.01 14.72
C VAL A 86 -5.04 4.77 13.43
N LEU A 87 -5.12 4.07 12.29
CA LEU A 87 -5.44 4.69 11.00
C LEU A 87 -6.90 5.15 10.90
N HIS A 88 -7.83 4.46 11.54
CA HIS A 88 -9.23 4.84 11.58
C HIS A 88 -9.48 6.11 12.41
N GLN A 89 -8.71 6.29 13.48
CA GLN A 89 -8.78 7.48 14.33
C GLN A 89 -7.91 8.63 13.81
N ALA A 90 -6.89 8.33 13.02
CA ALA A 90 -6.03 9.34 12.44
C ALA A 90 -6.83 10.25 11.49
N PRO A 91 -6.69 11.59 11.59
CA PRO A 91 -7.35 12.48 10.66
C PRO A 91 -6.90 12.15 9.23
N VAL A 92 -7.84 12.19 8.29
CA VAL A 92 -7.55 11.91 6.87
C VAL A 92 -6.43 12.83 6.38
N ARG A 93 -6.41 14.07 6.88
CA ARG A 93 -5.37 15.09 6.66
C ARG A 93 -5.21 15.97 7.90
N PRO A 94 -3.98 16.35 8.29
CA PRO A 94 -3.81 17.36 9.33
C PRO A 94 -4.33 18.72 8.84
N PRO A 95 -4.93 19.54 9.72
CA PRO A 95 -5.50 20.84 9.36
C PRO A 95 -4.43 21.86 8.94
N HIS A 96 -3.25 21.76 9.55
CA HIS A 96 -2.06 22.56 9.23
C HIS A 96 -0.84 21.64 9.12
N ILE A 97 0.11 22.01 8.27
CA ILE A 97 1.40 21.34 8.17
C ILE A 97 2.33 22.03 9.16
N THR A 98 2.80 21.27 10.14
CA THR A 98 3.83 21.73 11.07
C THR A 98 5.12 21.01 10.73
N VAL A 99 6.19 21.77 10.53
CA VAL A 99 7.52 21.20 10.38
C VAL A 99 7.90 20.53 11.69
N VAL A 100 8.24 19.26 11.60
CA VAL A 100 8.71 18.45 12.72
C VAL A 100 10.03 17.81 12.35
N THR A 101 10.92 17.71 13.33
CA THR A 101 12.04 16.78 13.24
C THR A 101 11.48 15.37 13.16
N TYR A 102 11.88 14.63 12.12
CA TYR A 102 11.46 13.26 11.89
C TYR A 102 12.70 12.40 11.73
N GLU A 103 12.77 11.34 12.53
CA GLU A 103 13.80 10.31 12.44
C GLU A 103 13.11 8.96 12.20
N PRO A 104 13.44 8.24 11.12
CA PRO A 104 12.78 6.98 10.81
C PRO A 104 13.13 5.92 11.85
N ALA A 105 12.15 5.06 12.18
CA ALA A 105 12.35 3.97 13.14
C ALA A 105 13.44 2.97 12.70
N ASP A 106 13.53 2.75 11.38
CA ASP A 106 14.56 1.93 10.73
C ASP A 106 14.95 2.66 9.43
N PRO A 107 16.11 3.37 9.41
CA PRO A 107 16.58 4.08 8.23
C PRO A 107 16.85 3.17 7.02
N ASP A 108 17.23 1.91 7.26
CA ASP A 108 17.64 0.96 6.22
C ASP A 108 16.44 0.17 5.64
N ALA A 109 15.29 0.22 6.30
CA ALA A 109 14.05 -0.32 5.76
C ALA A 109 13.67 0.36 4.45
N VAL A 110 13.06 -0.43 3.54
CA VAL A 110 12.52 0.10 2.30
C VAL A 110 11.39 1.08 2.57
N LEU A 111 11.40 2.19 1.85
CA LEU A 111 10.41 3.26 1.97
C LEU A 111 9.04 2.78 1.48
N LEU A 112 9.02 2.04 0.37
CA LEU A 112 7.81 1.61 -0.33
C LEU A 112 7.73 0.09 -0.43
N PRO A 113 7.35 -0.63 0.63
CA PRO A 113 7.17 -2.07 0.59
C PRO A 113 5.93 -2.45 -0.25
N ALA A 114 5.93 -3.69 -0.72
CA ALA A 114 4.77 -4.28 -1.38
C ALA A 114 3.74 -4.76 -0.33
N PHE A 115 2.47 -4.48 -0.61
CA PHE A 115 1.33 -4.85 0.23
C PHE A 115 0.29 -5.59 -0.61
N ASP A 116 -0.37 -6.58 -0.02
CA ASP A 116 -1.55 -7.19 -0.61
C ASP A 116 -2.77 -6.23 -0.56
N ARG A 117 -3.93 -6.71 -1.02
CA ARG A 117 -5.17 -5.92 -1.04
C ARG A 117 -5.74 -5.60 0.36
N TRP A 118 -5.30 -6.29 1.39
CA TRP A 118 -5.73 -6.12 2.79
C TRP A 118 -4.74 -5.29 3.61
N GLY A 119 -3.55 -5.04 3.05
CA GLY A 119 -2.50 -4.25 3.66
C GLY A 119 -1.46 -5.07 4.40
N ASN A 120 -1.41 -6.40 4.22
CA ASN A 120 -0.31 -7.21 4.73
C ASN A 120 0.92 -7.00 3.83
N PRO A 121 2.13 -6.85 4.41
CA PRO A 121 3.36 -6.93 3.65
C PRO A 121 3.44 -8.24 2.87
N THR A 122 3.82 -8.19 1.59
CA THR A 122 3.98 -9.41 0.77
C THR A 122 5.38 -10.00 0.86
N ALA A 123 6.33 -9.24 1.40
CA ALA A 123 7.67 -9.74 1.67
C ALA A 123 7.63 -10.77 2.82
N PRO A 124 8.59 -11.72 2.87
CA PRO A 124 8.70 -12.65 3.99
C PRO A 124 8.73 -11.93 5.34
N ILE A 125 8.23 -12.59 6.39
CA ILE A 125 8.24 -12.04 7.74
C ILE A 125 9.70 -11.69 8.13
N GLY A 126 9.91 -10.45 8.56
CA GLY A 126 11.23 -9.93 8.92
C GLY A 126 12.02 -9.30 7.76
N ASP A 127 11.56 -9.45 6.51
CA ASP A 127 12.14 -8.71 5.38
C ASP A 127 11.54 -7.30 5.32
N THR A 128 12.34 -6.31 5.74
CA THR A 128 12.01 -4.89 5.65
C THR A 128 12.66 -4.22 4.44
N THR A 129 13.39 -4.96 3.60
CA THR A 129 14.25 -4.42 2.54
C THR A 129 13.67 -4.57 1.13
N THR A 130 12.74 -5.51 0.93
CA THR A 130 12.10 -5.73 -0.38
C THR A 130 11.02 -4.70 -0.67
N GLY A 131 11.29 -3.85 -1.66
CA GLY A 131 10.37 -2.79 -2.12
C GLY A 131 9.39 -3.20 -3.22
N LEU A 132 8.63 -2.22 -3.67
CA LEU A 132 7.77 -2.35 -4.85
C LEU A 132 8.60 -2.59 -6.13
N SER A 133 8.16 -3.55 -6.95
CA SER A 133 8.76 -3.74 -8.26
C SER A 133 8.47 -2.55 -9.20
N PRO A 134 9.35 -2.26 -10.18
CA PRO A 134 9.11 -1.21 -11.19
C PRO A 134 7.80 -1.40 -11.96
N ARG A 135 7.39 -2.66 -12.17
CA ARG A 135 6.10 -3.00 -12.79
C ARG A 135 4.92 -2.58 -11.92
N ALA A 136 5.00 -2.78 -10.60
CA ALA A 136 3.96 -2.36 -9.68
C ALA A 136 3.86 -0.83 -9.61
N VAL A 137 5.00 -0.12 -9.57
CA VAL A 137 5.04 1.35 -9.63
C VAL A 137 4.41 1.85 -10.93
N SER A 138 4.77 1.26 -12.08
CA SER A 138 4.18 1.58 -13.39
C SER A 138 2.66 1.38 -13.42
N ALA A 139 2.16 0.29 -12.82
CA ALA A 139 0.74 0.00 -12.75
C ALA A 139 -0.03 1.03 -11.90
N ILE A 140 0.56 1.46 -10.77
CA ILE A 140 -0.01 2.54 -9.93
C ILE A 140 -0.05 3.85 -10.73
N LEU A 141 1.04 4.23 -11.37
CA LEU A 141 1.11 5.44 -12.21
C LEU A 141 0.08 5.40 -13.34
N ALA A 142 -0.03 4.29 -14.07
CA ALA A 142 -1.01 4.12 -15.14
C ALA A 142 -2.45 4.25 -14.61
N THR A 143 -2.73 3.69 -13.42
CA THR A 143 -4.04 3.79 -12.79
C THR A 143 -4.40 5.23 -12.45
N HIS A 144 -3.47 6.02 -11.93
CA HIS A 144 -3.76 7.41 -11.53
C HIS A 144 -3.68 8.42 -12.67
N LEU A 145 -2.82 8.19 -13.68
CA LEU A 145 -2.59 9.14 -14.77
C LEU A 145 -3.42 8.86 -16.03
N ARG A 146 -3.76 7.60 -16.30
CA ARG A 146 -4.43 7.18 -17.55
C ARG A 146 -5.85 6.69 -17.36
N ALA A 147 -6.27 6.33 -16.15
CA ALA A 147 -7.67 6.00 -15.92
C ALA A 147 -8.51 7.29 -15.98
N THR A 148 -9.31 7.45 -17.03
CA THR A 148 -10.40 8.42 -17.12
C THR A 148 -11.49 8.02 -16.12
N GLY A 149 -11.23 8.27 -14.84
CA GLY A 149 -12.08 7.81 -13.75
C GLY A 149 -11.25 7.08 -12.70
N ARG A 150 -11.20 7.68 -11.51
CA ARG A 150 -10.72 7.12 -10.24
C ARG A 150 -10.96 5.60 -10.17
N PRO A 151 -10.02 4.78 -9.65
CA PRO A 151 -10.38 3.41 -9.28
C PRO A 151 -11.55 3.50 -8.32
N VAL A 152 -12.62 2.81 -8.67
CA VAL A 152 -13.93 2.96 -8.05
C VAL A 152 -13.85 2.71 -6.54
N THR A 153 -13.83 3.78 -5.75
CA THR A 153 -13.83 3.74 -4.28
C THR A 153 -15.23 3.76 -3.68
N ASP A 154 -16.26 3.96 -4.51
CA ASP A 154 -17.65 3.90 -4.08
C ASP A 154 -18.16 2.47 -4.21
N ARG A 155 -18.65 1.91 -3.11
CA ARG A 155 -19.20 0.54 -3.05
C ARG A 155 -20.35 0.35 -4.04
N ALA A 156 -21.14 1.39 -4.31
CA ALA A 156 -22.23 1.33 -5.27
C ALA A 156 -21.72 1.22 -6.71
N LEU A 157 -20.69 2.01 -7.06
CA LEU A 157 -20.06 1.93 -8.38
C LEU A 157 -19.24 0.65 -8.55
N TRP A 158 -18.67 0.08 -7.48
CA TRP A 158 -17.98 -1.21 -7.54
C TRP A 158 -18.96 -2.35 -7.82
N ALA A 159 -20.12 -2.32 -7.14
CA ALA A 159 -21.21 -3.26 -7.41
C ALA A 159 -21.71 -3.10 -8.86
N GLN A 160 -21.89 -1.87 -9.33
CA GLN A 160 -22.28 -1.58 -10.70
C GLN A 160 -21.25 -2.10 -11.70
N ALA A 161 -19.95 -1.85 -11.50
CA ALA A 161 -18.89 -2.36 -12.37
C ALA A 161 -18.81 -3.90 -12.39
N LEU A 162 -19.22 -4.56 -11.29
CA LEU A 162 -19.37 -6.02 -11.24
C LEU A 162 -20.58 -6.48 -12.06
N THR A 163 -21.71 -5.78 -11.97
CA THR A 163 -22.89 -6.02 -12.81
C THR A 163 -22.60 -5.78 -14.29
N ASP A 164 -21.86 -4.73 -14.61
CA ASP A 164 -21.48 -4.36 -15.97
C ASP A 164 -20.49 -5.40 -16.56
N ARG A 165 -19.62 -6.01 -15.74
CA ARG A 165 -18.78 -7.15 -16.16
C ARG A 165 -19.57 -8.41 -16.49
N HIS A 166 -20.77 -8.57 -15.92
CA HIS A 166 -21.68 -9.65 -16.26
C HIS A 166 -22.62 -9.29 -17.43
N THR A 167 -22.52 -8.07 -17.93
CA THR A 167 -23.21 -7.66 -19.16
C THR A 167 -22.38 -8.14 -20.35
N PRO A 168 -22.94 -8.96 -21.26
CA PRO A 168 -22.18 -9.49 -22.39
C PRO A 168 -21.67 -8.33 -23.26
N PRO A 169 -20.39 -8.34 -23.69
CA PRO A 169 -19.87 -7.31 -24.56
C PRO A 169 -20.67 -7.25 -25.86
N THR A 170 -20.92 -6.05 -26.38
CA THR A 170 -21.31 -5.91 -27.79
C THR A 170 -20.05 -6.13 -28.63
N GLU A 171 -19.81 -7.39 -29.03
CA GLU A 171 -18.67 -7.74 -29.87
C GLU A 171 -18.86 -7.21 -31.31
N PRO A 172 -17.84 -6.57 -31.91
CA PRO A 172 -17.77 -6.47 -33.37
C PRO A 172 -17.60 -7.88 -33.95
N ALA A 173 -18.25 -8.15 -35.09
CA ALA A 173 -18.33 -9.47 -35.72
C ALA A 173 -16.96 -10.17 -35.78
N SER A 174 -16.80 -11.20 -34.93
CA SER A 174 -15.60 -12.00 -34.81
C SER A 174 -15.48 -13.00 -35.98
N VAL A 175 -14.27 -13.14 -36.52
CA VAL A 175 -13.95 -14.16 -37.52
C VAL A 175 -13.97 -15.53 -36.82
N PRO A 176 -14.60 -16.59 -37.38
CA PRO A 176 -14.78 -17.84 -36.66
C PRO A 176 -13.43 -18.54 -36.47
N THR A 177 -12.91 -18.53 -35.25
CA THR A 177 -11.88 -19.46 -34.80
C THR A 177 -12.51 -20.84 -34.61
N PRO A 178 -11.81 -21.93 -34.98
CA PRO A 178 -12.33 -23.28 -34.75
C PRO A 178 -12.49 -23.50 -33.25
N VAL A 179 -13.75 -23.68 -32.83
CA VAL A 179 -14.12 -23.98 -31.45
C VAL A 179 -13.62 -25.39 -31.16
N VAL A 180 -12.63 -25.49 -30.27
CA VAL A 180 -12.26 -26.78 -29.67
C VAL A 180 -13.39 -27.15 -28.73
N ASP A 181 -14.04 -28.28 -29.00
CA ASP A 181 -15.10 -28.82 -28.14
C ASP A 181 -14.46 -29.29 -26.84
N LEU A 182 -14.52 -28.44 -25.82
CA LEU A 182 -14.01 -28.74 -24.48
C LEU A 182 -15.10 -29.49 -23.71
N PRO A 183 -14.75 -30.52 -22.93
CA PRO A 183 -15.72 -31.19 -22.08
C PRO A 183 -16.37 -30.18 -21.13
N ASP A 184 -17.69 -30.26 -20.98
CA ASP A 184 -18.45 -29.41 -20.06
C ASP A 184 -18.17 -29.81 -18.61
N THR A 185 -17.08 -29.27 -18.07
CA THR A 185 -16.66 -29.46 -16.67
C THR A 185 -17.19 -28.35 -15.76
N TYR A 186 -18.26 -27.67 -16.15
CA TYR A 186 -18.80 -26.54 -15.38
C TYR A 186 -19.16 -26.96 -13.95
N ASP A 187 -19.91 -28.06 -13.81
CA ASP A 187 -20.35 -28.55 -12.50
C ASP A 187 -19.20 -29.08 -11.64
N ASP A 188 -18.21 -29.75 -12.25
CA ASP A 188 -16.98 -30.17 -11.56
C ASP A 188 -16.22 -28.95 -11.02
N GLY A 189 -16.14 -27.88 -11.82
CA GLY A 189 -15.53 -26.61 -11.42
C GLY A 189 -16.30 -25.89 -10.32
N VAL A 190 -17.64 -26.00 -10.29
CA VAL A 190 -18.47 -25.45 -9.21
C VAL A 190 -18.30 -26.25 -7.92
N PHE A 191 -18.26 -27.58 -8.02
CA PHE A 191 -18.02 -28.47 -6.88
C PHE A 191 -16.64 -28.27 -6.27
N ALA A 192 -15.60 -28.17 -7.10
CA ALA A 192 -14.23 -27.93 -6.65
C ALA A 192 -14.12 -26.60 -5.89
N ARG A 193 -14.76 -25.52 -6.39
CA ARG A 193 -14.78 -24.21 -5.71
C ARG A 193 -15.55 -24.26 -4.40
N ARG A 194 -16.71 -24.92 -4.35
CA ARG A 194 -17.48 -25.08 -3.11
C ARG A 194 -16.69 -25.85 -2.06
N ARG A 195 -16.05 -26.95 -2.47
CA ARG A 195 -15.20 -27.75 -1.57
C ARG A 195 -14.02 -26.93 -1.05
N ALA A 196 -13.29 -26.23 -1.92
CA ALA A 196 -12.19 -25.36 -1.50
C ALA A 196 -12.67 -24.26 -0.53
N ASN A 197 -13.84 -23.69 -0.77
CA ASN A 197 -14.40 -22.66 0.11
C ASN A 197 -14.84 -23.21 1.48
N THR A 198 -15.26 -24.48 1.54
CA THR A 198 -15.51 -25.17 2.81
C THR A 198 -14.19 -25.50 3.52
N ASP A 199 -13.21 -26.05 2.80
CA ASP A 199 -11.91 -26.44 3.35
C ASP A 199 -11.09 -25.24 3.84
N LEU A 200 -11.26 -24.07 3.21
CA LEU A 200 -10.57 -22.82 3.56
C LEU A 200 -11.39 -21.92 4.50
N GLY A 201 -12.70 -22.17 4.67
CA GLY A 201 -13.59 -21.32 5.45
C GLY A 201 -13.19 -21.21 6.92
N ASP A 202 -12.66 -22.29 7.49
CA ASP A 202 -12.22 -22.35 8.88
C ASP A 202 -10.83 -21.71 9.11
N LEU A 203 -10.11 -21.37 8.03
CA LEU A 203 -8.78 -20.76 8.14
C LEU A 203 -8.85 -19.29 8.55
N ASP A 204 -9.90 -18.56 8.19
CA ASP A 204 -10.05 -17.14 8.55
C ASP A 204 -10.11 -16.96 10.07
N ASP A 205 -10.80 -17.87 10.78
CA ASP A 205 -10.86 -17.89 12.23
C ASP A 205 -9.50 -18.24 12.86
N ILE A 206 -8.76 -19.18 12.25
CA ILE A 206 -7.42 -19.56 12.68
C ILE A 206 -6.43 -18.40 12.50
N PHE A 207 -6.43 -17.74 11.33
CA PHE A 207 -5.57 -16.58 11.08
C PHE A 207 -5.91 -15.43 12.02
N THR A 208 -7.20 -15.19 12.28
CA THR A 208 -7.65 -14.18 13.25
C THR A 208 -7.16 -14.51 14.66
N ALA A 209 -7.27 -15.77 15.10
CA ALA A 209 -6.78 -16.19 16.41
C ALA A 209 -5.25 -16.07 16.53
N LEU A 210 -4.52 -16.38 15.46
CA LEU A 210 -3.06 -16.31 15.40
C LEU A 210 -2.58 -14.85 15.42
N ASP A 211 -3.24 -13.96 14.69
CA ASP A 211 -3.01 -12.52 14.76
C ASP A 211 -3.28 -11.97 16.18
N GLN A 212 -4.37 -12.40 16.84
CA GLN A 212 -4.69 -11.99 18.21
C GLN A 212 -3.60 -12.45 19.20
N GLN A 213 -3.12 -13.69 19.08
CA GLN A 213 -2.02 -14.18 19.92
C GLN A 213 -0.74 -13.39 19.68
N THR A 214 -0.41 -13.08 18.42
CA THR A 214 0.78 -12.32 18.06
C THR A 214 0.72 -10.90 18.62
N ALA A 215 -0.44 -10.23 18.52
CA ALA A 215 -0.67 -8.92 19.12
C ALA A 215 -0.56 -8.94 20.65
N ALA A 216 -1.11 -9.96 21.31
CA ALA A 216 -1.03 -10.10 22.76
C ALA A 216 0.42 -10.32 23.25
N LEU A 217 1.21 -11.12 22.52
CA LEU A 217 2.62 -11.31 22.81
C LEU A 217 3.41 -10.02 22.65
N LEU A 218 3.18 -9.26 21.57
CA LEU A 218 3.81 -7.97 21.34
C LEU A 218 3.50 -6.98 22.48
N GLN A 219 2.22 -6.85 22.84
CA GLN A 219 1.80 -5.98 23.94
C GLN A 219 2.46 -6.37 25.28
N ARG A 220 2.58 -7.68 25.55
CA ARG A 220 3.28 -8.17 26.75
C ARG A 220 4.76 -7.82 26.73
N THR A 221 5.44 -7.94 25.58
CA THR A 221 6.85 -7.55 25.46
C THR A 221 7.05 -6.05 25.63
N GLU A 222 6.19 -5.21 25.04
CA GLU A 222 6.22 -3.76 25.23
C GLU A 222 6.02 -3.39 26.71
N HIS A 223 5.08 -4.04 27.39
CA HIS A 223 4.82 -3.80 28.82
C HIS A 223 6.02 -4.17 29.70
N LEU A 224 6.69 -5.29 29.41
CA LEU A 224 7.88 -5.71 30.15
C LEU A 224 9.08 -4.78 29.91
N LEU A 225 9.26 -4.30 28.67
CA LEU A 225 10.33 -3.35 28.35
C LEU A 225 10.11 -2.01 29.08
N ALA A 226 8.87 -1.54 29.15
CA ALA A 226 8.51 -0.32 29.89
C ALA A 226 8.66 -0.41 31.42
N GLN A 227 8.84 -1.62 31.98
CA GLN A 227 9.09 -1.83 33.41
C GLN A 227 10.59 -1.86 33.76
N ILE A 228 11.46 -1.94 32.76
CA ILE A 228 12.92 -2.06 32.93
C ILE A 228 13.62 -0.70 32.73
N GLU A 229 12.94 0.27 32.11
CA GLU A 229 13.29 1.71 32.12
C GLU A 229 12.82 2.41 33.40
#